data_AF-A0A812V787-F1
#
_entry.id   AF-A0A812V787-F1
#
_cell.length_a   1.000
_cell.length_b   1.000
_cell.length_c   1.000
_cell.angle_alpha   90.00
_cell.angle_beta   90.00
_cell.angle_gamma   90.00
#
_symmetry.space_group_name_H-M   'P 1'
#
loop_
_entity.id
_entity.type
_entity.pdbx_description
1 polymer ?
#
loop_
_entity_poly.entity_id
_entity_poly.type
_entity_poly.pdbx_seq_one_letter_code
_entity_poly.pdbx_strand_id
1 'polypeptide(L)'
;MVNLLAERLPGKLIAIATPLIMFFLIFFVYTLICCWTACPFCKCCRCCRKKRAVPFVVKLLFLIVVGGFVLALVILSSLSTRGYSRAVEGFDVTNCAAARMVNSTFQGQTSPYFLGLIPVLNIFDSLEGNLADGSQFINDLRGILLDTQDITDSVTVATATLDMLSAMLSDTRNTLPTGTVHECVACAPLASTLSTVSSSVSSGTAAALSAARVEVDNQLSGSSLVSLRSSLSTATAPLVELKTTIKSSFTPFVEDTLMEQLSDQMNANGTVASVFMIGLALVLAGCAIIAILLWMCCDKRRSDDSGEPVHNPWTYRCACCTWCCGCYYTMLAFFLGGLLLILAVPLSSMCLIMEDISSTVITDISGALDIPIDPTSGDMMGAMIDQCIQNSTSNPRLLDLIFIEEGGQQVSMYDKLVVQTQAQITNQFDQLGSAPSAGLATSTEAELWFRV
;
A
#
# COMPACT_ATOMS: atom_id res chain seq x y z
N MET A 1 -0.07 -15.08 -14.90
CA MET A 1 -0.43 -13.90 -15.72
C MET A 1 0.22 -13.88 -17.12
N VAL A 2 1.52 -14.14 -17.27
CA VAL A 2 2.23 -14.15 -18.57
C VAL A 2 1.62 -15.12 -19.61
N ASN A 3 1.20 -16.32 -19.21
CA ASN A 3 0.57 -17.30 -20.11
C ASN A 3 -0.87 -16.91 -20.52
N LEU A 4 -1.62 -16.24 -19.63
CA LEU A 4 -2.98 -15.72 -19.91
C LEU A 4 -2.94 -14.49 -20.82
N LEU A 5 -1.91 -13.65 -20.66
CA LEU A 5 -1.59 -12.58 -21.60
C LEU A 5 -1.15 -13.18 -22.96
N ALA A 6 -0.26 -14.18 -22.96
CA ALA A 6 0.25 -14.80 -24.19
C ALA A 6 -0.84 -15.42 -25.08
N GLU A 7 -1.89 -16.02 -24.50
CA GLU A 7 -2.99 -16.62 -25.28
C GLU A 7 -3.98 -15.60 -25.87
N ARG A 8 -4.14 -14.41 -25.25
CA ARG A 8 -5.06 -13.36 -25.75
C ARG A 8 -4.39 -12.22 -26.50
N LEU A 9 -3.06 -12.11 -26.48
CA LEU A 9 -2.34 -10.95 -27.03
C LEU A 9 -1.66 -11.07 -28.39
N PRO A 10 -1.54 -12.19 -29.13
CA PRO A 10 -0.66 -12.20 -30.30
C PRO A 10 -1.03 -11.10 -31.31
N GLY A 11 -2.33 -10.85 -31.52
CA GLY A 11 -2.80 -9.74 -32.37
C GLY A 11 -2.55 -8.34 -31.78
N LYS A 12 -2.67 -8.15 -30.46
CA LYS A 12 -2.46 -6.85 -29.80
C LYS A 12 -0.98 -6.50 -29.69
N LEU A 13 -0.12 -7.48 -29.43
CA LEU A 13 1.32 -7.31 -29.33
C LEU A 13 1.94 -6.98 -30.69
N ILE A 14 1.43 -7.58 -31.77
CA ILE A 14 1.78 -7.21 -33.15
C ILE A 14 1.33 -5.77 -33.45
N ALA A 15 0.12 -5.38 -33.06
CA ALA A 15 -0.36 -4.00 -33.24
C ALA A 15 0.54 -2.98 -32.50
N ILE A 16 0.99 -3.32 -31.28
CA ILE A 16 1.90 -2.50 -30.48
C ILE A 16 3.30 -2.43 -31.13
N ALA A 17 3.82 -3.55 -31.61
CA ALA A 17 5.14 -3.60 -32.24
C ALA A 17 5.16 -3.03 -33.67
N THR A 18 3.99 -2.76 -34.26
CA THR A 18 3.85 -2.35 -35.68
C THR A 18 4.75 -1.17 -36.07
N PRO A 19 4.86 -0.06 -35.31
CA PRO A 19 5.73 1.05 -35.68
C PRO A 19 7.20 0.65 -35.78
N LEU A 20 7.66 -0.23 -34.89
CA LEU A 20 9.05 -0.69 -34.84
C LEU A 20 9.33 -1.72 -35.95
N ILE A 21 8.37 -2.59 -36.24
CA ILE A 21 8.42 -3.48 -37.41
C ILE A 21 8.47 -2.65 -38.70
N MET A 22 7.65 -1.60 -38.81
CA MET A 22 7.67 -0.68 -39.95
C MET A 22 9.00 0.05 -40.08
N PHE A 23 9.62 0.47 -38.97
CA PHE A 23 10.98 1.03 -38.98
C PHE A 23 11.98 0.07 -39.62
N PHE A 24 12.02 -1.19 -39.19
CA PHE A 24 12.96 -2.18 -39.74
C PHE A 24 12.64 -2.54 -41.21
N LEU A 25 11.36 -2.64 -41.57
CA LEU A 25 10.96 -2.87 -42.95
C LEU A 25 11.37 -1.71 -43.86
N ILE A 26 11.08 -0.47 -43.47
CA ILE A 26 11.46 0.72 -44.23
C ILE A 26 12.98 0.83 -44.30
N PHE A 27 13.69 0.58 -43.19
CA PHE A 27 15.16 0.58 -43.17
C PHE A 27 15.74 -0.45 -44.12
N PHE A 28 15.24 -1.69 -44.09
CA PHE A 28 15.72 -2.78 -44.92
C PHE A 28 15.41 -2.54 -46.41
N VAL A 29 14.18 -2.13 -46.73
CA VAL A 29 13.77 -1.76 -48.09
C VAL A 29 14.58 -0.59 -48.61
N TYR A 30 14.76 0.46 -47.81
CA TYR A 30 15.53 1.65 -48.20
C TYR A 30 17.01 1.33 -48.38
N THR A 31 17.61 0.58 -47.45
CA THR A 31 19.04 0.23 -47.50
C THR A 31 19.35 -0.75 -48.62
N LEU A 32 18.47 -1.72 -48.90
CA LEU A 32 18.71 -2.72 -49.95
C LEU A 32 18.29 -2.24 -51.33
N ILE A 33 17.15 -1.55 -51.46
CA ILE A 33 16.61 -1.16 -52.75
C ILE A 33 17.09 0.25 -53.14
N CYS A 34 17.03 1.22 -52.23
CA CYS A 34 17.32 2.62 -52.55
C CYS A 34 18.80 2.99 -52.46
N CYS A 35 19.55 2.54 -51.44
CA CYS A 35 20.99 2.84 -51.38
C CYS A 35 21.80 2.18 -52.51
N TRP A 36 21.34 1.04 -53.03
CA TRP A 36 21.96 0.35 -54.17
C TRP A 36 21.55 0.93 -55.54
N THR A 37 20.36 1.54 -55.66
CA THR A 37 19.85 2.04 -56.96
C THR A 37 19.86 3.57 -57.10
N ALA A 38 19.86 4.32 -56.01
CA ALA A 38 19.72 5.78 -55.99
C ALA A 38 20.98 6.53 -55.51
N CYS A 39 22.08 5.84 -55.23
CA CYS A 39 23.34 6.48 -54.84
C CYS A 39 23.76 7.51 -55.93
N PRO A 40 23.93 8.80 -55.58
CA PRO A 40 24.27 9.85 -56.56
C PRO A 40 25.65 9.66 -57.21
N PHE A 41 26.50 8.78 -56.65
CA PHE A 41 27.76 8.35 -57.27
C PHE A 41 27.58 7.29 -58.37
N CYS A 42 26.45 6.60 -58.39
CA CYS A 42 26.09 5.71 -59.48
C CYS A 42 25.30 6.50 -60.54
N LYS A 43 25.99 7.06 -61.54
CA LYS A 43 25.43 7.71 -62.76
C LYS A 43 24.42 6.85 -63.56
N CYS A 44 24.02 5.68 -63.04
CA CYS A 44 23.25 4.63 -63.71
C CYS A 44 21.84 4.45 -63.12
N CYS A 45 21.18 5.50 -62.64
CA CYS A 45 19.78 5.39 -62.24
C CYS A 45 18.92 5.12 -63.50
N ARG A 46 18.63 3.84 -63.76
CA ARG A 46 18.01 3.28 -64.98
C ARG A 46 16.61 3.86 -65.26
N CYS A 47 15.96 4.41 -64.23
CA CYS A 47 14.65 5.05 -64.31
C CYS A 47 14.67 6.45 -64.96
N CYS A 48 15.77 7.20 -64.88
CA CYS A 48 15.86 8.54 -65.46
C CYS A 48 16.20 8.56 -66.95
N ARG A 49 16.59 7.40 -67.54
CA ARG A 49 17.05 7.32 -68.93
C ARG A 49 15.90 7.21 -69.96
N LYS A 50 14.69 6.83 -69.53
CA LYS A 50 13.50 6.78 -70.40
C LYS A 50 12.60 8.00 -70.16
N LYS A 51 12.68 8.98 -71.06
CA LYS A 51 11.78 10.14 -71.13
C LYS A 51 10.33 9.63 -71.29
N ARG A 52 9.46 9.85 -70.29
CA ARG A 52 8.01 9.53 -70.37
C ARG A 52 7.24 10.85 -70.33
N ALA A 53 6.47 11.13 -71.38
CA ALA A 53 5.52 12.22 -71.36
C ALA A 53 4.36 11.82 -70.42
N VAL A 54 4.20 12.53 -69.31
CA VAL A 54 3.13 12.28 -68.34
C VAL A 54 1.97 13.25 -68.63
N PRO A 55 0.73 12.75 -68.82
CA PRO A 55 -0.41 13.62 -69.08
C PRO A 55 -0.74 14.49 -67.86
N PHE A 56 -1.31 15.68 -68.10
CA PHE A 56 -1.63 16.67 -67.05
C PHE A 56 -2.53 16.09 -65.94
N VAL A 57 -3.48 15.23 -66.29
CA VAL A 57 -4.39 14.56 -65.33
C VAL A 57 -3.60 13.78 -64.27
N VAL A 58 -2.53 13.08 -64.67
CA VAL A 58 -1.69 12.32 -63.73
C VAL A 58 -0.88 13.26 -62.83
N LYS A 59 -0.45 14.42 -63.35
CA LYS A 59 0.22 15.46 -62.54
C LYS A 59 -0.73 16.02 -61.47
N LEU A 60 -1.98 16.30 -61.85
CA LEU A 60 -3.01 16.81 -60.94
C LEU A 60 -3.37 15.78 -59.86
N LEU A 61 -3.54 14.51 -60.23
CA LEU A 61 -3.78 13.42 -59.26
C LEU A 61 -2.63 13.31 -58.25
N PHE A 62 -1.38 13.42 -58.70
CA PHE A 62 -0.22 13.37 -57.81
C PHE A 62 -0.21 14.54 -56.82
N LEU A 63 -0.59 15.74 -57.27
CA LEU A 63 -0.73 16.91 -56.39
C LEU A 63 -1.84 16.72 -55.35
N ILE A 64 -2.98 16.13 -55.73
CA ILE A 64 -4.07 15.83 -54.78
C ILE A 64 -3.58 14.84 -53.72
N VAL A 65 -2.87 13.77 -54.13
CA VAL A 65 -2.33 12.78 -53.20
C VAL A 65 -1.34 13.42 -52.23
N VAL A 66 -0.38 14.21 -52.73
CA VAL A 66 0.61 14.89 -51.89
C VAL A 66 -0.06 15.90 -50.97
N GLY A 67 -1.02 16.68 -51.46
CA GLY A 67 -1.82 17.59 -50.65
C GLY A 67 -2.58 16.87 -49.54
N GLY A 68 -3.13 15.68 -49.83
CA GLY A 68 -3.75 14.80 -48.84
C GLY A 68 -2.78 14.33 -47.76
N PHE A 69 -1.54 13.96 -48.13
CA PHE A 69 -0.50 13.62 -47.16
C PHE A 69 -0.10 14.81 -46.28
N VAL A 70 0.01 16.01 -46.84
CA VAL A 70 0.31 17.22 -46.06
C VAL A 70 -0.83 17.51 -45.08
N LEU A 71 -2.09 17.40 -45.51
CA LEU A 71 -3.25 17.56 -44.64
C LEU A 71 -3.25 16.50 -43.52
N ALA A 72 -2.95 15.24 -43.84
CA ALA A 72 -2.86 14.17 -42.87
C ALA A 72 -1.74 14.43 -41.85
N LEU A 73 -0.58 14.95 -42.27
CA LEU A 73 0.50 15.35 -41.37
C LEU A 73 0.04 16.43 -40.39
N VAL A 74 -0.66 17.47 -40.87
CA VAL A 74 -1.19 18.53 -40.00
C VAL A 74 -2.18 17.95 -38.97
N ILE A 75 -3.09 17.07 -39.40
CA ILE A 75 -4.05 16.41 -38.50
C ILE A 75 -3.30 15.57 -37.45
N LEU A 76 -2.34 14.74 -37.87
CA LEU A 76 -1.55 13.90 -36.97
C LEU A 76 -0.71 14.72 -36.00
N SER A 77 -0.13 15.84 -36.44
CA SER A 77 0.58 16.78 -35.56
C SER A 77 -0.36 17.35 -34.49
N SER A 78 -1.58 17.75 -34.87
CA SER A 78 -2.56 18.26 -33.91
C SER A 78 -3.00 17.20 -32.90
N LEU A 79 -3.16 15.95 -33.33
CA LEU A 79 -3.47 14.82 -32.46
C LEU A 79 -2.31 14.48 -31.53
N SER A 80 -1.07 14.57 -32.01
CA SER A 80 0.14 14.35 -31.22
C SER A 80 0.27 15.39 -30.10
N THR A 81 0.05 16.67 -30.39
CA THR A 81 0.06 17.73 -29.35
C THR A 81 -1.01 17.50 -28.29
N ARG A 82 -2.22 17.07 -28.69
CA ARG A 82 -3.28 16.71 -27.72
C ARG A 82 -2.90 15.50 -26.87
N GLY A 83 -2.28 14.49 -27.48
CA GLY A 83 -1.79 13.30 -26.77
C GLY A 83 -0.71 13.67 -25.75
N TYR A 84 0.20 14.55 -26.12
CA TYR A 84 1.22 15.08 -25.23
C TYR A 84 0.64 15.87 -24.05
N SER A 85 -0.29 16.80 -24.29
CA SER A 85 -0.94 17.54 -23.19
C SER A 85 -1.66 16.62 -22.21
N ARG A 86 -2.33 15.57 -22.71
CA ARG A 86 -2.97 14.56 -21.86
C ARG A 86 -1.97 13.70 -21.08
N ALA A 87 -0.79 13.44 -21.65
CA ALA A 87 0.25 12.71 -20.95
C ALA A 87 0.79 13.53 -19.76
N VAL A 88 1.02 14.84 -19.97
CA VAL A 88 1.43 15.77 -18.90
C VAL A 88 0.36 15.86 -17.81
N GLU A 89 -0.91 16.07 -18.18
CA GLU A 89 -2.03 16.06 -17.22
C GLU A 89 -2.12 14.73 -16.46
N GLY A 90 -1.81 13.61 -17.12
CA GLY A 90 -1.74 12.29 -16.50
C GLY A 90 -0.70 12.21 -15.38
N PHE A 91 0.45 12.86 -15.52
CA PHE A 91 1.46 12.92 -14.45
C PHE A 91 0.95 13.70 -13.24
N ASP A 92 0.33 14.87 -13.45
CA ASP A 92 -0.21 15.69 -12.36
C ASP A 92 -1.31 14.95 -11.58
N VAL A 93 -2.22 14.29 -12.30
CA VAL A 93 -3.28 13.47 -11.70
C VAL A 93 -2.68 12.30 -10.92
N THR A 94 -1.64 11.65 -11.46
CA THR A 94 -0.97 10.53 -10.79
C THR A 94 -0.27 10.98 -9.51
N ASN A 95 0.44 12.11 -9.54
CA ASN A 95 1.07 12.68 -8.34
C ASN A 95 0.04 13.05 -7.27
N CYS A 96 -1.05 13.71 -7.68
CA CYS A 96 -2.14 14.05 -6.75
C CYS A 96 -2.80 12.79 -6.16
N ALA A 97 -3.04 11.77 -6.99
CA ALA A 97 -3.60 10.49 -6.55
C ALA A 97 -2.66 9.76 -5.59
N ALA A 98 -1.35 9.71 -5.89
CA ALA A 98 -0.34 9.13 -5.02
C ALA A 98 -0.27 9.86 -3.68
N ALA A 99 -0.23 11.19 -3.68
CA ALA A 99 -0.25 12.01 -2.47
C ALA A 99 -1.53 11.77 -1.65
N ARG A 100 -2.69 11.68 -2.31
CA ARG A 100 -3.97 11.39 -1.66
C ARG A 100 -3.99 9.98 -1.08
N MET A 101 -3.43 8.99 -1.77
CA MET A 101 -3.31 7.62 -1.29
C MET A 101 -2.43 7.56 -0.04
N VAL A 102 -1.24 8.18 -0.07
CA VAL A 102 -0.34 8.25 1.10
C VAL A 102 -1.01 8.95 2.27
N ASN A 103 -1.64 10.11 2.02
CA ASN A 103 -2.33 10.87 3.06
C ASN A 103 -3.48 10.06 3.67
N SER A 104 -4.32 9.43 2.84
CA SER A 104 -5.45 8.63 3.33
C SER A 104 -4.98 7.37 4.08
N THR A 105 -3.85 6.79 3.66
CA THR A 105 -3.25 5.64 4.34
C THR A 105 -2.64 6.01 5.70
N PHE A 106 -2.03 7.19 5.81
CA PHE A 106 -1.39 7.64 7.05
C PHE A 106 -2.34 8.33 8.03
N GLN A 107 -3.15 9.27 7.56
CA GLN A 107 -4.07 10.07 8.39
C GLN A 107 -5.45 9.44 8.51
N GLY A 108 -5.78 8.48 7.65
CA GLY A 108 -7.10 7.90 7.59
C GLY A 108 -8.04 8.66 6.66
N GLN A 109 -9.28 8.17 6.58
CA GLN A 109 -10.38 8.79 5.84
C GLN A 109 -11.71 8.41 6.49
N THR A 110 -12.72 9.25 6.32
CA THR A 110 -14.04 9.04 6.97
C THR A 110 -14.98 8.13 6.16
N SER A 111 -14.73 7.94 4.86
CA SER A 111 -15.58 7.16 3.97
C SER A 111 -14.76 6.53 2.83
N PRO A 112 -14.57 5.20 2.82
CA PRO A 112 -14.87 4.26 3.90
C PRO A 112 -14.08 4.60 5.18
N TYR A 113 -14.64 4.29 6.36
CA TYR A 113 -14.01 4.67 7.62
C TYR A 113 -12.70 3.91 7.82
N PHE A 114 -11.59 4.64 7.87
CA PHE A 114 -10.26 4.11 8.13
C PHE A 114 -9.51 5.09 9.04
N LEU A 115 -9.00 4.61 10.18
CA LEU A 115 -8.38 5.48 11.19
C LEU A 115 -7.04 6.08 10.72
N GLY A 116 -6.34 5.42 9.80
CA GLY A 116 -4.98 5.79 9.39
C GLY A 116 -3.91 5.12 10.24
N LEU A 117 -2.75 4.85 9.64
CA LEU A 117 -1.61 4.23 10.33
C LEU A 117 -1.03 5.12 11.44
N ILE A 118 -0.98 6.44 11.25
CA ILE A 118 -0.39 7.36 12.24
C ILE A 118 -1.26 7.43 13.50
N PRO A 119 -2.59 7.65 13.42
CA PRO A 119 -3.43 7.64 14.61
C PRO A 119 -3.38 6.30 15.37
N VAL A 120 -3.33 5.16 14.66
CA VAL A 120 -3.18 3.84 15.29
C VAL A 120 -1.86 3.75 16.05
N LEU A 121 -0.74 4.10 15.41
CA LEU A 121 0.57 4.09 16.06
C LEU A 121 0.63 5.04 17.27
N ASN A 122 0.00 6.22 17.19
CA ASN A 122 -0.07 7.16 18.31
C ASN A 122 -0.90 6.61 19.48
N ILE A 123 -1.97 5.85 19.21
CA ILE A 123 -2.75 5.17 20.26
C ILE A 123 -1.86 4.13 20.96
N PHE A 124 -1.11 3.34 20.20
CA PHE A 124 -0.20 2.36 20.80
C PHE A 124 0.94 3.00 21.59
N ASP A 125 1.55 4.05 21.06
CA ASP A 125 2.60 4.81 21.76
C ASP A 125 2.06 5.43 23.06
N SER A 126 0.83 5.96 23.02
CA SER A 126 0.15 6.46 24.23
C SER A 126 -0.17 5.35 25.23
N LEU A 127 -0.56 4.16 24.77
CA LEU A 127 -0.81 3.01 25.65
C LEU A 127 0.50 2.53 26.29
N GLU A 128 1.58 2.46 25.52
CA GLU A 128 2.89 2.11 26.06
C GLU A 128 3.37 3.14 27.09
N GLY A 129 3.19 4.44 26.79
CA GLY A 129 3.48 5.53 27.73
C GLY A 129 2.65 5.46 29.01
N ASN A 130 1.37 5.10 28.90
CA ASN A 130 0.50 4.88 30.06
C ASN A 130 0.84 3.61 30.85
N LEU A 131 1.51 2.64 30.23
CA LEU A 131 2.02 1.44 30.91
C LEU A 131 3.45 1.62 31.39
N ALA A 132 4.07 2.79 31.15
CA ALA A 132 5.43 3.03 31.58
C ALA A 132 5.54 3.11 33.11
N ASP A 133 6.67 2.66 33.64
CA ASP A 133 6.97 2.77 35.07
C ASP A 133 6.91 4.24 35.50
N GLY A 134 6.10 4.53 36.53
CA GLY A 134 5.90 5.89 37.02
C GLY A 134 4.97 6.75 36.18
N SER A 135 4.32 6.21 35.15
CA SER A 135 3.22 6.89 34.46
C SER A 135 2.07 7.19 35.42
N GLN A 136 1.26 8.22 35.10
CA GLN A 136 0.11 8.58 35.92
C GLN A 136 -0.86 7.41 36.09
N PHE A 137 -1.15 6.67 35.01
CA PHE A 137 -2.02 5.50 35.07
C PHE A 137 -1.50 4.42 36.03
N ILE A 138 -0.22 4.04 35.94
CA ILE A 138 0.38 3.04 36.85
C ILE A 138 0.44 3.58 38.29
N ASN A 139 0.71 4.86 38.50
CA ASN A 139 0.74 5.46 39.83
C ASN A 139 -0.65 5.53 40.46
N ASP A 140 -1.67 5.93 39.69
CA ASP A 140 -3.06 6.00 40.15
C ASP A 140 -3.57 4.60 40.48
N LEU A 141 -3.26 3.62 39.63
CA LEU A 141 -3.58 2.22 39.89
C LEU A 141 -2.88 1.70 41.15
N ARG A 142 -1.58 1.95 41.32
CA ARG A 142 -0.85 1.61 42.55
C ARG A 142 -1.44 2.33 43.76
N GLY A 143 -1.90 3.57 43.59
CA GLY A 143 -2.63 4.33 44.59
C GLY A 143 -3.90 3.60 45.03
N ILE A 144 -4.74 3.16 44.08
CA ILE A 144 -5.95 2.37 44.37
C ILE A 144 -5.59 1.04 45.04
N LEU A 145 -4.52 0.37 44.60
CA LEU A 145 -4.03 -0.84 45.26
C LEU A 145 -3.58 -0.53 46.69
N LEU A 146 -2.89 0.58 46.94
CA LEU A 146 -2.49 0.99 48.29
C LEU A 146 -3.70 1.36 49.16
N ASP A 147 -4.66 2.10 48.63
CA ASP A 147 -5.89 2.49 49.35
C ASP A 147 -6.76 1.29 49.72
N THR A 148 -6.67 0.20 48.94
CA THR A 148 -7.35 -1.07 49.23
C THR A 148 -6.52 -2.03 50.10
N GLN A 149 -5.30 -1.64 50.50
CA GLN A 149 -4.45 -2.46 51.36
C GLN A 149 -5.07 -2.68 52.74
N ASP A 150 -5.66 -1.65 53.33
CA ASP A 150 -6.28 -1.72 54.66
C ASP A 150 -7.37 -2.80 54.72
N ILE A 151 -8.07 -3.07 53.61
CA ILE A 151 -9.05 -4.16 53.51
C ILE A 151 -8.34 -5.51 53.63
N THR A 152 -7.24 -5.69 52.90
CA THR A 152 -6.42 -6.92 52.96
C THR A 152 -5.85 -7.13 54.36
N ASP A 153 -5.32 -6.08 54.97
CA ASP A 153 -4.73 -6.15 56.30
C ASP A 153 -5.82 -6.44 57.35
N SER A 154 -6.99 -5.80 57.23
CA SER A 154 -8.13 -6.05 58.12
C SER A 154 -8.65 -7.48 58.01
N VAL A 155 -8.78 -8.01 56.79
CA VAL A 155 -9.19 -9.41 56.57
C VAL A 155 -8.15 -10.36 57.15
N THR A 156 -6.86 -10.10 56.91
CA THR A 156 -5.77 -10.94 57.40
C THR A 156 -5.74 -10.97 58.93
N VAL A 157 -5.82 -9.80 59.58
CA VAL A 157 -5.85 -9.69 61.04
C VAL A 157 -7.11 -10.33 61.62
N ALA A 158 -8.28 -10.10 61.01
CA ALA A 158 -9.54 -10.69 61.48
C ALA A 158 -9.49 -12.22 61.41
N THR A 159 -9.04 -12.77 60.28
CA THR A 159 -8.92 -14.23 60.08
C THR A 159 -7.90 -14.82 61.06
N ALA A 160 -6.72 -14.21 61.19
CA ALA A 160 -5.69 -14.66 62.13
C ALA A 160 -6.15 -14.58 63.61
N THR A 161 -6.93 -13.55 63.96
CA THR A 161 -7.48 -13.40 65.31
C THR A 161 -8.53 -14.48 65.59
N LEU A 162 -9.43 -14.74 64.64
CA LEU A 162 -10.43 -15.81 64.76
C LEU A 162 -9.77 -17.18 64.86
N ASP A 163 -8.73 -17.43 64.08
CA ASP A 163 -7.95 -18.68 64.12
C ASP A 163 -7.21 -18.84 65.44
N MET A 164 -6.58 -17.77 65.95
CA MET A 164 -5.90 -17.78 67.24
C MET A 164 -6.88 -18.02 68.39
N LEU A 165 -8.06 -17.39 68.36
CA LEU A 165 -9.10 -17.57 69.37
C LEU A 165 -9.68 -19.00 69.33
N SER A 166 -9.93 -19.52 68.14
CA SER A 166 -10.35 -20.91 67.92
C SER A 166 -9.31 -21.90 68.42
N ALA A 167 -8.03 -21.67 68.13
CA ALA A 167 -6.92 -22.50 68.58
C ALA A 167 -6.76 -22.46 70.10
N MET A 168 -6.89 -21.28 70.74
CA MET A 168 -6.88 -21.16 72.19
C MET A 168 -8.02 -21.94 72.84
N LEU A 169 -9.24 -21.82 72.31
CA LEU A 169 -10.40 -22.54 72.85
C LEU A 169 -10.31 -24.06 72.63
N SER A 170 -9.59 -24.49 71.59
CA SER A 170 -9.37 -25.90 71.27
C SER A 170 -8.19 -26.52 72.03
N ASP A 171 -7.33 -25.71 72.67
CA ASP A 171 -6.19 -26.21 73.42
C ASP A 171 -6.66 -27.08 74.60
N THR A 172 -6.12 -28.30 74.71
CA THR A 172 -6.34 -29.22 75.84
C THR A 172 -6.16 -28.57 77.21
N ARG A 173 -5.26 -27.58 77.34
CA ARG A 173 -5.02 -26.85 78.59
C ARG A 173 -6.17 -25.90 78.96
N ASN A 174 -6.95 -25.45 77.98
CA ASN A 174 -8.09 -24.56 78.20
C ASN A 174 -9.41 -25.33 78.26
N THR A 175 -9.51 -26.47 77.57
CA THR A 175 -10.66 -27.36 77.67
C THR A 175 -10.67 -28.17 78.97
N LEU A 176 -9.50 -28.53 79.51
CA LEU A 176 -9.33 -29.32 80.75
C LEU A 176 -8.21 -28.73 81.67
N PRO A 177 -8.42 -27.55 82.30
CA PRO A 177 -7.35 -26.81 82.98
C PRO A 177 -6.73 -27.47 84.23
N THR A 178 -7.41 -28.44 84.87
CA THR A 178 -6.93 -29.07 86.13
C THR A 178 -7.07 -30.60 86.15
N GLY A 179 -7.23 -31.24 84.99
CA GLY A 179 -7.63 -32.66 84.91
C GLY A 179 -9.16 -32.83 84.99
N THR A 180 -9.62 -34.08 84.96
CA THR A 180 -10.98 -34.57 84.58
C THR A 180 -12.19 -33.99 85.34
N VAL A 181 -12.02 -33.00 86.21
CA VAL A 181 -13.06 -32.51 87.12
C VAL A 181 -13.71 -31.19 86.66
N HIS A 182 -13.06 -30.44 85.77
CA HIS A 182 -13.61 -29.22 85.17
C HIS A 182 -13.43 -29.23 83.65
N GLU A 183 -14.53 -29.30 82.92
CA GLU A 183 -14.59 -29.19 81.46
C GLU A 183 -15.16 -27.83 81.07
N CYS A 184 -14.49 -27.14 80.14
CA CYS A 184 -15.04 -25.92 79.55
C CYS A 184 -16.15 -26.25 78.54
N VAL A 185 -17.40 -26.34 79.02
CA VAL A 185 -18.58 -26.67 78.19
C VAL A 185 -18.78 -25.70 77.02
N ALA A 186 -18.36 -24.44 77.17
CA ALA A 186 -18.47 -23.42 76.12
C ALA A 186 -17.36 -23.49 75.06
N CYS A 187 -16.19 -24.05 75.40
CA CYS A 187 -15.01 -23.93 74.55
C CYS A 187 -15.15 -24.69 73.22
N ALA A 188 -15.68 -25.92 73.25
CA ALA A 188 -15.88 -26.73 72.04
C ALA A 188 -16.87 -26.11 71.02
N PRO A 189 -18.10 -25.70 71.40
CA PRO A 189 -19.04 -25.09 70.46
C PRO A 189 -18.58 -23.71 69.96
N LEU A 190 -17.92 -22.90 70.80
CA LEU A 190 -17.36 -21.62 70.36
C LEU A 190 -16.19 -21.82 69.37
N ALA A 191 -15.30 -22.77 69.62
CA ALA A 191 -14.20 -23.08 68.71
C ALA A 191 -14.73 -23.49 67.33
N SER A 192 -15.73 -24.38 67.27
CA SER A 192 -16.38 -24.79 66.01
C SER A 192 -17.02 -23.61 65.28
N THR A 193 -17.70 -22.72 66.02
CA THR A 193 -18.36 -21.55 65.43
C THR A 193 -17.33 -20.55 64.88
N LEU A 194 -16.27 -20.28 65.64
CA LEU A 194 -15.18 -19.38 65.22
C LEU A 194 -14.43 -19.93 64.00
N SER A 195 -14.19 -21.25 63.93
CA SER A 195 -13.62 -21.88 62.74
C SER A 195 -14.51 -21.70 61.51
N THR A 196 -15.83 -21.84 61.67
CA THR A 196 -16.80 -21.62 60.58
C THR A 196 -16.82 -20.16 60.12
N VAL A 197 -16.77 -19.21 61.06
CA VAL A 197 -16.70 -17.77 60.75
C VAL A 197 -15.38 -17.43 60.06
N SER A 198 -14.25 -17.95 60.57
CA SER A 198 -12.93 -17.77 59.95
C SER A 198 -12.91 -18.30 58.51
N SER A 199 -13.48 -19.49 58.27
CA SER A 199 -13.63 -20.05 56.92
C SER A 199 -14.54 -19.21 56.03
N SER A 200 -15.58 -18.59 56.58
CA SER A 200 -16.50 -17.74 55.82
C SER A 200 -15.89 -16.38 55.47
N VAL A 201 -15.03 -15.84 56.35
CA VAL A 201 -14.28 -14.59 56.10
C VAL A 201 -13.18 -14.83 55.08
N SER A 202 -12.43 -15.94 55.20
CA SER A 202 -11.34 -16.29 54.28
C SER A 202 -11.80 -16.73 52.88
N SER A 203 -13.06 -17.16 52.74
CA SER A 203 -13.69 -17.43 51.43
C SER A 203 -14.63 -16.32 50.95
N GLY A 204 -14.79 -15.26 51.75
CA GLY A 204 -15.71 -14.17 51.48
C GLY A 204 -15.19 -13.18 50.43
N THR A 205 -16.03 -12.22 50.09
CA THR A 205 -15.75 -11.16 49.11
C THR A 205 -14.50 -10.35 49.42
N ALA A 206 -14.19 -10.13 50.70
CA ALA A 206 -13.03 -9.35 51.11
C ALA A 206 -11.70 -10.11 50.88
N ALA A 207 -11.69 -11.42 51.10
CA ALA A 207 -10.55 -12.28 50.76
C ALA A 207 -10.37 -12.42 49.23
N ALA A 208 -11.48 -12.55 48.49
CA ALA A 208 -11.45 -12.56 47.02
C ALA A 208 -10.94 -11.22 46.45
N LEU A 209 -11.35 -10.09 47.03
CA LEU A 209 -10.85 -8.76 46.63
C LEU A 209 -9.35 -8.61 46.92
N SER A 210 -8.88 -9.17 48.04
CA SER A 210 -7.46 -9.21 48.38
C SER A 210 -6.66 -10.04 47.37
N ALA A 211 -7.16 -11.22 46.99
CA ALA A 211 -6.52 -12.06 45.96
C ALA A 211 -6.49 -11.35 44.59
N ALA A 212 -7.59 -10.71 44.19
CA ALA A 212 -7.66 -9.93 42.95
C ALA A 212 -6.64 -8.77 42.95
N ARG A 213 -6.48 -8.08 44.08
CA ARG A 213 -5.48 -7.02 44.26
C ARG A 213 -4.06 -7.53 44.03
N VAL A 214 -3.69 -8.66 44.64
CA VAL A 214 -2.36 -9.27 44.48
C VAL A 214 -2.13 -9.69 43.03
N GLU A 215 -3.14 -10.25 42.36
CA GLU A 215 -3.03 -10.63 40.95
C GLU A 215 -2.85 -9.42 40.04
N VAL A 216 -3.63 -8.35 40.24
CA VAL A 216 -3.49 -7.10 39.48
C VAL A 216 -2.11 -6.49 39.69
N ASP A 217 -1.60 -6.49 40.92
CA ASP A 217 -0.23 -6.04 41.23
C ASP A 217 0.82 -6.91 40.53
N ASN A 218 0.68 -8.23 40.56
CA ASN A 218 1.60 -9.16 39.88
C ASN A 218 1.60 -9.02 38.35
N GLN A 219 0.46 -8.71 37.74
CA GLN A 219 0.37 -8.51 36.29
C GLN A 219 0.90 -7.14 35.86
N LEU A 220 0.76 -6.12 36.70
CA LEU A 220 1.09 -4.73 36.37
C LEU A 220 2.35 -4.21 37.08
N SER A 221 3.14 -5.12 37.66
CA SER A 221 4.46 -4.84 38.22
C SER A 221 5.53 -5.77 37.65
N GLY A 222 6.80 -5.36 37.85
CA GLY A 222 7.97 -6.19 37.57
C GLY A 222 8.05 -6.71 36.13
N SER A 223 8.34 -8.00 35.99
CA SER A 223 8.56 -8.65 34.69
C SER A 223 7.30 -8.76 33.83
N SER A 224 6.11 -8.84 34.44
CA SER A 224 4.84 -8.97 33.70
C SER A 224 4.51 -7.69 32.93
N LEU A 225 4.68 -6.52 33.57
CA LEU A 225 4.52 -5.22 32.94
C LEU A 225 5.53 -5.04 31.79
N VAL A 226 6.78 -5.41 32.00
CA VAL A 226 7.82 -5.37 30.95
C VAL A 226 7.45 -6.30 29.78
N SER A 227 6.95 -7.50 30.06
CA SER A 227 6.47 -8.44 29.05
C SER A 227 5.27 -7.88 28.26
N LEU A 228 4.32 -7.23 28.93
CA LEU A 228 3.18 -6.59 28.29
C LEU A 228 3.61 -5.45 27.36
N ARG A 229 4.52 -4.59 27.81
CA ARG A 229 5.10 -3.52 26.99
C ARG A 229 5.90 -4.07 25.82
N SER A 230 6.71 -5.11 26.04
CA SER A 230 7.45 -5.79 24.99
C SER A 230 6.51 -6.41 23.95
N SER A 231 5.40 -7.00 24.40
CA SER A 231 4.37 -7.58 23.53
C SER A 231 3.68 -6.51 22.68
N LEU A 232 3.33 -5.37 23.28
CA LEU A 232 2.78 -4.21 22.55
C LEU A 232 3.77 -3.67 21.52
N SER A 233 5.03 -3.46 21.92
CA SER A 233 6.08 -2.97 21.02
C SER A 233 6.30 -3.94 19.84
N THR A 234 6.44 -5.24 20.12
CA THR A 234 6.60 -6.29 19.10
C THR A 234 5.42 -6.32 18.15
N ALA A 235 4.19 -6.18 18.66
CA ALA A 235 2.99 -6.22 17.85
C ALA A 235 2.78 -4.95 17.00
N THR A 236 3.40 -3.82 17.38
CA THR A 236 3.41 -2.59 16.55
C THR A 236 4.54 -2.54 15.52
N ALA A 237 5.58 -3.36 15.65
CA ALA A 237 6.72 -3.36 14.75
C ALA A 237 6.34 -3.54 13.26
N PRO A 238 5.40 -4.45 12.88
CA PRO A 238 4.96 -4.58 11.50
C PRO A 238 4.27 -3.31 10.96
N LEU A 239 3.55 -2.57 11.82
CA LEU A 239 2.91 -1.30 11.43
C LEU A 239 3.93 -0.19 11.22
N VAL A 240 4.99 -0.17 12.04
CA VAL A 240 6.12 0.75 11.86
C VAL A 240 6.86 0.43 10.56
N GLU A 241 7.12 -0.85 10.29
CA GLU A 241 7.75 -1.29 9.05
C GLU A 241 6.90 -0.94 7.82
N LEU A 242 5.60 -1.26 7.86
CA LEU A 242 4.65 -0.89 6.80
C LEU A 242 4.63 0.62 6.57
N LYS A 243 4.61 1.43 7.64
CA LYS A 243 4.72 2.89 7.54
C LYS A 243 6.02 3.30 6.85
N THR A 244 7.14 2.69 7.20
CA THR A 244 8.44 3.01 6.57
C THR A 244 8.48 2.60 5.10
N THR A 245 7.91 1.44 4.75
CA THR A 245 7.84 0.92 3.38
C THR A 245 6.94 1.76 2.50
N ILE A 246 5.76 2.17 2.98
CA ILE A 246 4.88 3.09 2.26
C ILE A 246 5.57 4.44 2.10
N LYS A 247 6.19 4.97 3.16
CA LYS A 247 6.92 6.23 3.08
C LYS A 247 8.05 6.13 2.03
N SER A 248 8.91 5.12 2.09
CA SER A 248 10.05 4.98 1.18
C SER A 248 9.63 4.73 -0.27
N SER A 249 8.56 3.95 -0.49
CA SER A 249 8.06 3.62 -1.83
C SER A 249 7.38 4.81 -2.50
N PHE A 250 6.65 5.61 -1.73
CA PHE A 250 5.90 6.76 -2.25
C PHE A 250 6.65 8.09 -2.15
N THR A 251 7.70 8.20 -1.32
CA THR A 251 8.55 9.39 -1.24
C THR A 251 9.03 9.85 -2.62
N PRO A 252 9.54 9.00 -3.53
CA PRO A 252 9.94 9.45 -4.88
C PRO A 252 8.79 10.00 -5.75
N PHE A 253 7.54 9.64 -5.44
CA PHE A 253 6.34 10.11 -6.15
C PHE A 253 5.72 11.35 -5.49
N VAL A 254 5.94 11.53 -4.18
CA VAL A 254 5.36 12.61 -3.37
C VAL A 254 6.34 13.76 -3.15
N GLU A 255 7.63 13.46 -2.96
CA GLU A 255 8.66 14.48 -2.99
C GLU A 255 8.85 14.90 -4.44
N ASP A 256 8.47 16.14 -4.72
CA ASP A 256 8.29 16.70 -6.06
C ASP A 256 9.49 16.43 -6.99
N THR A 257 10.68 16.26 -6.44
CA THR A 257 11.94 16.16 -7.19
C THR A 257 11.94 15.22 -8.40
N LEU A 258 11.44 13.98 -8.34
CA LEU A 258 11.62 13.05 -9.48
C LEU A 258 10.54 13.24 -10.55
N MET A 259 9.27 13.27 -10.14
CA MET A 259 8.15 13.44 -11.09
C MET A 259 8.05 14.87 -11.61
N GLU A 260 8.37 15.89 -10.81
CA GLU A 260 8.49 17.27 -11.27
C GLU A 260 9.68 17.41 -12.22
N GLN A 261 10.86 16.85 -11.91
CA GLN A 261 11.99 16.88 -12.86
C GLN A 261 11.66 16.16 -14.17
N LEU A 262 10.98 15.01 -14.12
CA LEU A 262 10.54 14.31 -15.33
C LEU A 262 9.50 15.13 -16.09
N SER A 263 8.51 15.68 -15.39
CA SER A 263 7.46 16.53 -15.98
C SER A 263 8.08 17.77 -16.61
N ASP A 264 8.99 18.47 -15.92
CA ASP A 264 9.69 19.65 -16.39
C ASP A 264 10.62 19.35 -17.57
N GLN A 265 11.40 18.25 -17.50
CA GLN A 265 12.20 17.81 -18.63
C GLN A 265 11.33 17.43 -19.82
N MET A 266 10.20 16.76 -19.58
CA MET A 266 9.24 16.44 -20.63
C MET A 266 8.58 17.70 -21.18
N ASN A 267 8.26 18.68 -20.34
CA ASN A 267 7.61 19.94 -20.72
C ASN A 267 8.55 20.80 -21.57
N ALA A 268 9.76 21.04 -21.07
CA ALA A 268 10.79 21.82 -21.73
C ALA A 268 11.31 21.13 -23.00
N ASN A 269 11.74 19.86 -22.91
CA ASN A 269 12.38 19.18 -24.04
C ASN A 269 11.37 18.54 -24.98
N GLY A 270 10.24 18.03 -24.47
CA GLY A 270 9.22 17.37 -25.27
C GLY A 270 8.46 18.36 -26.16
N THR A 271 8.13 19.55 -25.65
CA THR A 271 7.53 20.61 -26.48
C THR A 271 8.49 21.02 -27.59
N VAL A 272 9.77 21.26 -27.27
CA VAL A 272 10.80 21.62 -28.27
C VAL A 272 10.99 20.50 -29.31
N ALA A 273 11.09 19.24 -28.88
CA ALA A 273 11.24 18.10 -29.77
C ALA A 273 10.01 17.92 -30.68
N SER A 274 8.80 18.12 -30.16
CA SER A 274 7.56 18.02 -30.95
C SER A 274 7.47 19.13 -32.00
N VAL A 275 7.76 20.39 -31.63
CA VAL A 275 7.79 21.53 -32.54
C VAL A 275 8.88 21.34 -33.60
N PHE A 276 10.05 20.84 -33.22
CA PHE A 276 11.13 20.52 -34.16
C PHE A 276 10.71 19.45 -35.18
N MET A 277 10.08 18.36 -34.73
CA MET A 277 9.62 17.28 -35.61
C MET A 277 8.50 17.71 -36.55
N ILE A 278 7.58 18.58 -36.07
CA ILE A 278 6.53 19.18 -36.90
C ILE A 278 7.14 20.15 -37.92
N GLY A 279 8.08 21.00 -37.47
CA GLY A 279 8.80 21.94 -38.33
C GLY A 279 9.54 21.23 -39.46
N LEU A 280 10.26 20.15 -39.15
CA LEU A 280 10.94 19.34 -40.15
C LEU A 280 9.95 18.75 -41.17
N ALA A 281 8.81 18.24 -40.70
CA ALA A 281 7.76 17.71 -41.57
C ALA A 281 7.20 18.77 -42.52
N LEU A 282 6.96 20.00 -42.02
CA LEU A 282 6.47 21.11 -42.82
C LEU A 282 7.50 21.59 -43.86
N VAL A 283 8.79 21.61 -43.50
CA VAL A 283 9.87 21.92 -44.46
C VAL A 283 9.94 20.85 -45.56
N LEU A 284 9.86 19.57 -45.21
CA LEU A 284 9.84 18.47 -46.18
C LEU A 284 8.61 18.55 -47.10
N ALA A 285 7.43 18.83 -46.53
CA ALA A 285 6.20 19.06 -47.26
C ALA A 285 6.32 20.27 -48.22
N GLY A 286 6.90 21.37 -47.76
CA GLY A 286 7.16 22.56 -48.58
C GLY A 286 8.09 22.26 -49.75
N CYS A 287 9.18 21.53 -49.52
CA CYS A 287 10.08 21.06 -50.57
C CYS A 287 9.37 20.15 -51.58
N ALA A 288 8.47 19.26 -51.12
CA ALA A 288 7.67 18.40 -51.98
C ALA A 288 6.70 19.22 -52.86
N ILE A 289 5.99 20.18 -52.27
CA ILE A 289 5.06 21.06 -52.98
C ILE A 289 5.81 21.90 -54.02
N ILE A 290 6.95 22.51 -53.66
CA ILE A 290 7.78 23.29 -54.58
C ILE A 290 8.28 22.41 -55.73
N ALA A 291 8.75 21.20 -55.45
CA ALA A 291 9.18 20.26 -56.49
C ALA A 291 8.06 19.94 -57.48
N ILE A 292 6.83 19.71 -56.98
CA ILE A 292 5.65 19.43 -57.82
C ILE A 292 5.23 20.68 -58.61
N LEU A 293 5.22 21.86 -57.99
CA LEU A 293 4.89 23.12 -58.67
C LEU A 293 5.91 23.43 -59.79
N LEU A 294 7.20 23.24 -59.55
CA LEU A 294 8.24 23.37 -60.58
C LEU A 294 8.08 22.32 -61.69
N TRP A 295 7.64 21.11 -61.35
CA TRP A 295 7.33 20.05 -62.32
C TRP A 295 6.02 20.27 -63.10
N MET A 296 5.06 21.02 -62.56
CA MET A 296 3.84 21.38 -63.29
C MET A 296 4.06 22.60 -64.17
N CYS A 297 4.69 23.66 -63.64
CA CYS A 297 4.77 24.96 -64.27
C CYS A 297 6.04 25.17 -65.12
N CYS A 298 7.16 24.51 -64.79
CA CYS A 298 8.48 24.82 -65.36
C CYS A 298 9.19 23.61 -66.02
N ASP A 299 8.48 22.51 -66.23
CA ASP A 299 9.03 21.25 -66.79
C ASP A 299 9.41 21.37 -68.27
N LYS A 300 8.82 22.34 -68.99
CA LYS A 300 9.21 22.70 -70.37
C LYS A 300 10.02 23.98 -70.36
N ARG A 301 11.34 23.89 -70.20
CA ARG A 301 12.23 24.96 -70.67
C ARG A 301 12.59 24.72 -72.14
N ARG A 302 12.76 25.84 -72.84
CA ARG A 302 13.18 26.06 -74.23
C ARG A 302 13.89 24.83 -74.83
N SER A 303 13.42 24.40 -76.00
CA SER A 303 14.14 23.47 -76.87
C SER A 303 15.57 23.93 -76.99
N ASP A 304 16.52 23.05 -76.71
CA ASP A 304 17.91 23.28 -77.12
C ASP A 304 17.97 23.34 -78.65
N ASP A 305 19.06 23.84 -79.24
CA ASP A 305 19.23 23.93 -80.70
C ASP A 305 19.19 22.55 -81.38
N SER A 306 19.24 21.47 -80.60
CA SER A 306 19.07 20.06 -80.99
C SER A 306 17.62 19.56 -81.05
N GLY A 307 16.63 20.39 -80.70
CA GLY A 307 15.21 20.00 -80.68
C GLY A 307 14.79 19.22 -79.42
N GLU A 308 15.72 18.91 -78.51
CA GLU A 308 15.41 18.16 -77.30
C GLU A 308 14.91 19.09 -76.17
N PRO A 309 13.84 18.70 -75.44
CA PRO A 309 13.37 19.46 -74.28
C PRO A 309 14.39 19.37 -73.14
N VAL A 310 14.90 20.52 -72.68
CA VAL A 310 15.80 20.61 -71.53
C VAL A 310 14.97 20.75 -70.26
N HIS A 311 15.01 19.72 -69.40
CA HIS A 311 14.33 19.77 -68.11
C HIS A 311 15.08 20.63 -67.09
N ASN A 312 14.33 21.22 -66.15
CA ASN A 312 14.89 22.01 -65.08
C ASN A 312 15.64 21.11 -64.06
N PRO A 313 16.96 21.31 -63.83
CA PRO A 313 17.73 20.48 -62.88
C PRO A 313 17.25 20.63 -61.43
N TRP A 314 16.58 21.74 -61.08
CA TRP A 314 16.09 22.02 -59.72
C TRP A 314 15.01 21.02 -59.28
N THR A 315 14.12 20.59 -60.19
CA THR A 315 13.04 19.64 -59.88
C THR A 315 13.58 18.30 -59.35
N TYR A 316 14.62 17.77 -60.00
CA TYR A 316 15.23 16.49 -59.63
C TYR A 316 16.02 16.60 -58.32
N ARG A 317 16.70 17.73 -58.09
CA ARG A 317 17.47 17.96 -56.86
C ARG A 317 16.53 18.09 -55.65
N CYS A 318 15.44 18.84 -55.78
CA CYS A 318 14.43 18.95 -54.72
C CYS A 318 13.74 17.62 -54.45
N ALA A 319 13.33 16.87 -55.49
CA ALA A 319 12.72 15.55 -55.32
C ALA A 319 13.66 14.54 -54.64
N CYS A 320 14.94 14.54 -55.02
CA CYS A 320 15.96 13.68 -54.39
C CYS A 320 16.18 14.05 -52.92
N CYS A 321 16.29 15.35 -52.61
CA CYS A 321 16.43 15.83 -51.25
C CYS A 321 15.22 15.46 -50.39
N THR A 322 13.99 15.71 -50.87
CA THR A 322 12.75 15.33 -50.17
C THR A 322 12.66 13.82 -49.97
N TRP A 323 13.09 13.00 -50.94
CA TRP A 323 13.11 11.55 -50.81
C TRP A 323 14.08 11.10 -49.71
N CYS A 324 15.35 11.51 -49.79
CA CYS A 324 16.38 11.11 -48.82
C CYS A 324 16.03 11.59 -47.41
N CYS A 325 15.73 12.89 -47.25
CA CYS A 325 15.40 13.46 -45.94
C CYS A 325 14.05 12.95 -45.41
N GLY A 326 13.08 12.71 -46.30
CA GLY A 326 11.79 12.12 -45.95
C GLY A 326 11.92 10.70 -45.41
N CYS A 327 12.74 9.85 -46.04
CA CYS A 327 13.00 8.50 -45.55
C CYS A 327 13.62 8.50 -44.15
N TYR A 328 14.68 9.30 -43.92
CA TYR A 328 15.29 9.41 -42.59
C TYR A 328 14.32 9.95 -41.53
N TYR A 329 13.50 10.95 -41.89
CA TYR A 329 12.47 11.46 -40.99
C TYR A 329 11.44 10.38 -40.62
N THR A 330 10.92 9.65 -41.61
CA THR A 330 9.93 8.58 -41.36
C THR A 330 10.51 7.47 -40.49
N MET A 331 11.77 7.09 -40.73
CA MET A 331 12.48 6.12 -39.89
C MET A 331 12.57 6.61 -38.43
N LEU A 332 13.03 7.84 -38.23
CA LEU A 332 13.16 8.42 -36.89
C LEU A 332 11.81 8.51 -36.18
N ALA A 333 10.75 8.91 -36.89
CA ALA A 333 9.40 8.98 -36.35
C ALA A 333 8.85 7.61 -35.95
N PHE A 334 9.03 6.57 -36.79
CA PHE A 334 8.61 5.20 -36.46
C PHE A 334 9.40 4.58 -35.31
N PHE A 335 10.71 4.87 -35.24
CA PHE A 335 11.56 4.41 -34.15
C PHE A 335 11.14 5.04 -32.81
N LEU A 336 11.03 6.36 -32.75
CA LEU A 336 10.63 7.07 -31.52
C LEU A 336 9.19 6.73 -31.12
N GLY A 337 8.26 6.72 -32.08
CA GLY A 337 6.87 6.34 -31.84
C GLY A 337 6.74 4.90 -31.35
N GLY A 338 7.51 3.97 -31.94
CA GLY A 338 7.54 2.58 -31.50
C GLY A 338 8.11 2.42 -30.09
N LEU A 339 9.20 3.12 -29.77
CA LEU A 339 9.81 3.09 -28.43
C LEU A 339 8.83 3.64 -27.37
N LEU A 340 8.19 4.78 -27.65
CA LEU A 340 7.18 5.35 -26.75
C LEU A 340 6.01 4.40 -26.54
N LEU A 341 5.54 3.72 -27.59
CA LEU A 341 4.44 2.78 -27.48
C LEU A 341 4.82 1.53 -26.67
N ILE A 342 6.05 1.03 -26.84
CA ILE A 342 6.57 -0.10 -26.05
C ILE A 342 6.69 0.27 -24.58
N LEU A 343 7.05 1.51 -24.24
CA LEU A 343 7.11 1.97 -22.85
C LEU A 343 5.71 2.24 -22.26
N ALA A 344 4.79 2.77 -23.05
CA ALA A 344 3.44 3.10 -22.58
C ALA A 344 2.64 1.87 -22.16
N VAL A 345 2.82 0.72 -22.82
CA VAL A 345 2.09 -0.51 -22.53
C VAL A 345 2.35 -1.06 -21.12
N PRO A 346 3.60 -1.33 -20.69
CA PRO A 346 3.88 -1.79 -19.33
C PRO A 346 3.50 -0.74 -18.28
N LEU A 347 3.67 0.56 -18.57
CA LEU A 347 3.21 1.64 -17.69
C LEU A 347 1.70 1.60 -17.47
N SER A 348 0.91 1.49 -18.55
CA SER A 348 -0.55 1.36 -18.44
C SER A 348 -0.98 0.05 -17.77
N SER A 349 -0.19 -1.02 -17.93
CA SER A 349 -0.46 -2.31 -17.29
C SER A 349 -0.19 -2.27 -15.79
N MET A 350 0.84 -1.55 -15.34
CA MET A 350 1.11 -1.31 -13.92
C MET A 350 -0.06 -0.62 -13.23
N CYS A 351 -0.73 0.34 -13.89
CA CYS A 351 -1.93 0.98 -13.35
C CYS A 351 -3.08 -0.01 -13.13
N LEU A 352 -3.31 -0.89 -14.10
CA LEU A 352 -4.35 -1.93 -13.99
C LEU A 352 -3.99 -2.97 -12.91
N ILE A 353 -2.70 -3.31 -12.78
CA ILE A 353 -2.24 -4.21 -11.71
C ILE A 353 -2.48 -3.56 -10.35
N MET A 354 -2.16 -2.26 -10.20
CA MET A 354 -2.42 -1.54 -8.96
C MET A 354 -3.91 -1.48 -8.58
N GLU A 355 -4.80 -1.36 -9.58
CA GLU A 355 -6.25 -1.38 -9.35
C GLU A 355 -6.76 -2.77 -8.93
N ASP A 356 -6.10 -3.84 -9.41
CA ASP A 356 -6.48 -5.23 -9.15
C ASP A 356 -5.51 -5.94 -8.18
N ILE A 357 -4.83 -5.17 -7.32
CA ILE A 357 -3.95 -5.73 -6.29
C ILE A 357 -4.80 -6.59 -5.35
N SER A 358 -4.47 -7.88 -5.31
CA SER A 358 -5.02 -8.88 -4.38
C SER A 358 -3.86 -9.57 -3.67
N SER A 359 -4.15 -10.23 -2.55
CA SER A 359 -3.18 -11.08 -1.85
C SER A 359 -2.49 -12.05 -2.81
N THR A 360 -3.27 -12.69 -3.69
CA THR A 360 -2.78 -13.68 -4.67
C THR A 360 -1.80 -13.08 -5.68
N VAL A 361 -2.04 -11.84 -6.12
CA VAL A 361 -1.15 -11.15 -7.07
C VAL A 361 0.18 -10.80 -6.40
N ILE A 362 0.16 -10.41 -5.12
CA ILE A 362 1.38 -10.11 -4.37
C ILE A 362 2.22 -11.36 -4.15
N THR A 363 1.61 -12.49 -3.78
CA THR A 363 2.33 -13.76 -3.62
C THR A 363 2.93 -14.25 -4.94
N ASP A 364 2.23 -14.05 -6.05
CA ASP A 364 2.75 -14.39 -7.38
C ASP A 364 3.92 -13.49 -7.80
N ILE A 365 3.84 -12.19 -7.50
CA ILE A 365 4.90 -11.21 -7.81
C ILE A 365 6.13 -11.43 -6.92
N SER A 366 5.95 -11.67 -5.62
CA SER A 366 7.06 -11.88 -4.69
C SER A 366 7.86 -13.13 -5.07
N GLY A 367 7.16 -14.22 -5.44
CA GLY A 367 7.78 -15.44 -5.93
C GLY A 367 8.54 -15.26 -7.26
N ALA A 368 8.07 -14.36 -8.13
CA ALA A 368 8.74 -14.08 -9.41
C ALA A 368 9.96 -13.15 -9.29
N LEU A 369 9.96 -12.25 -8.30
CA LEU A 369 11.02 -11.26 -8.07
C LEU A 369 12.07 -11.71 -7.03
N ASP A 370 11.88 -12.89 -6.42
CA ASP A 370 12.72 -13.43 -5.34
C ASP A 370 12.90 -12.42 -4.19
N ILE A 371 11.84 -11.66 -3.92
CA ILE A 371 11.81 -10.73 -2.78
C ILE A 371 11.51 -11.61 -1.56
N PRO A 372 12.42 -11.71 -0.57
CA PRO A 372 12.18 -12.50 0.63
C PRO A 372 11.14 -11.79 1.49
N ILE A 373 9.86 -12.03 1.17
CA ILE A 373 8.76 -11.68 2.05
C ILE A 373 8.62 -12.82 3.03
N ASP A 374 8.85 -12.52 4.30
CA ASP A 374 8.54 -13.45 5.38
C ASP A 374 7.07 -13.91 5.25
N PRO A 375 6.78 -15.23 5.26
CA PRO A 375 5.44 -15.75 4.96
C PRO A 375 4.34 -15.08 5.80
N THR A 376 4.63 -14.83 7.07
CA THR A 376 3.76 -14.15 8.03
C THR A 376 3.47 -12.70 7.64
N SER A 377 4.48 -11.96 7.17
CA SER A 377 4.32 -10.60 6.67
C SER A 377 3.52 -10.56 5.36
N GLY A 378 3.75 -11.54 4.48
CA GLY A 378 3.01 -11.70 3.24
C GLY A 378 1.51 -11.94 3.45
N ASP A 379 1.18 -12.85 4.38
CA ASP A 379 -0.21 -13.16 4.74
C ASP A 379 -0.92 -11.95 5.36
N MET A 380 -0.26 -11.21 6.26
CA MET A 380 -0.81 -9.98 6.84
C MET A 380 -1.07 -8.91 5.78
N MET A 381 -0.10 -8.66 4.90
CA MET A 381 -0.25 -7.67 3.84
C MET A 381 -1.35 -8.08 2.86
N GLY A 382 -1.44 -9.37 2.52
CA GLY A 382 -2.50 -9.92 1.69
C GLY A 382 -3.88 -9.77 2.34
N ALA A 383 -4.03 -10.11 3.62
CA ALA A 383 -5.28 -9.97 4.36
C ALA A 383 -5.71 -8.50 4.46
N MET A 384 -4.77 -7.57 4.74
CA MET A 384 -5.06 -6.14 4.71
C MET A 384 -5.54 -5.67 3.35
N ILE A 385 -4.94 -6.15 2.26
CA ILE A 385 -5.30 -5.75 0.91
C ILE A 385 -6.68 -6.30 0.53
N ASP A 386 -6.94 -7.59 0.76
CA ASP A 386 -8.22 -8.20 0.40
C ASP A 386 -9.37 -7.58 1.19
N GLN A 387 -9.16 -7.32 2.48
CA GLN A 387 -10.18 -6.78 3.36
C GLN A 387 -10.36 -5.26 3.24
N CYS A 388 -9.29 -4.49 3.02
CA CYS A 388 -9.39 -3.03 2.93
C CYS A 388 -9.57 -2.51 1.50
N ILE A 389 -9.03 -3.19 0.47
CA ILE A 389 -9.06 -2.72 -0.92
C ILE A 389 -10.18 -3.42 -1.70
N GLN A 390 -10.25 -4.76 -1.67
CA GLN A 390 -11.27 -5.48 -2.44
C GLN A 390 -12.65 -5.45 -1.77
N ASN A 391 -12.71 -5.65 -0.46
CA ASN A 391 -13.97 -5.75 0.27
C ASN A 391 -14.31 -4.50 1.10
N SER A 392 -14.45 -3.36 0.42
CA SER A 392 -14.81 -2.06 1.03
C SER A 392 -16.12 -2.02 1.84
N THR A 393 -16.88 -3.13 1.88
CA THR A 393 -18.12 -3.26 2.67
C THR A 393 -17.94 -3.98 4.00
N SER A 394 -16.90 -4.80 4.17
CA SER A 394 -16.50 -5.23 5.51
C SER A 394 -15.77 -4.06 6.16
N ASN A 395 -16.16 -3.71 7.40
CA ASN A 395 -15.34 -2.88 8.27
C ASN A 395 -14.53 -3.85 9.17
N PRO A 396 -13.51 -4.54 8.63
CA PRO A 396 -12.67 -5.39 9.45
C PRO A 396 -12.03 -4.52 10.52
N ARG A 397 -12.00 -5.00 11.77
CA ARG A 397 -11.19 -4.33 12.79
C ARG A 397 -9.74 -4.55 12.38
N LEU A 398 -8.93 -3.48 12.33
CA LEU A 398 -7.53 -3.58 11.94
C LEU A 398 -6.76 -4.64 12.76
N LEU A 399 -7.13 -4.79 14.04
CA LEU A 399 -6.55 -5.75 14.96
C LEU A 399 -6.87 -7.22 14.61
N ASP A 400 -7.93 -7.49 13.84
CA ASP A 400 -8.26 -8.84 13.36
C ASP A 400 -7.37 -9.23 12.16
N LEU A 401 -6.77 -8.24 11.48
CA LEU A 401 -5.96 -8.43 10.28
C LEU A 401 -4.46 -8.58 10.58
N ILE A 402 -4.06 -8.27 11.82
CA ILE A 402 -2.68 -8.40 12.28
C ILE A 402 -2.58 -9.72 13.03
N PHE A 403 -1.68 -10.60 12.58
CA PHE A 403 -1.49 -11.92 13.17
C PHE A 403 -0.12 -12.01 13.84
N ILE A 404 -0.08 -12.71 14.97
CA ILE A 404 1.15 -13.06 15.66
C ILE A 404 1.24 -14.59 15.69
N GLU A 405 2.41 -15.13 15.38
CA GLU A 405 2.64 -16.56 15.45
C GLU A 405 3.05 -16.95 16.88
N GLU A 406 2.24 -17.78 17.53
CA GLU A 406 2.51 -18.27 18.89
C GLU A 406 2.34 -19.79 18.90
N GLY A 407 3.43 -20.52 19.11
CA GLY A 407 3.41 -21.99 19.08
C GLY A 407 3.03 -22.61 17.72
N GLY A 408 3.27 -21.89 16.61
CA GLY A 408 2.95 -22.35 15.25
C GLY A 408 1.50 -22.16 14.83
N GLN A 409 0.70 -21.40 15.60
CA GLN A 409 -0.63 -20.94 15.20
C GLN A 409 -0.64 -19.42 15.04
N GLN A 410 -1.29 -18.95 13.97
CA GLN A 410 -1.58 -17.53 13.78
C GLN A 410 -2.77 -17.14 14.67
N VAL A 411 -2.53 -16.24 15.61
CA VAL A 411 -3.58 -15.67 16.47
C VAL A 411 -3.74 -14.21 16.12
N SER A 412 -4.98 -13.74 15.95
CA SER A 412 -5.23 -12.33 15.67
C SER A 412 -4.81 -11.46 16.87
N MET A 413 -4.31 -10.27 16.59
CA MET A 413 -3.90 -9.33 17.61
C MET A 413 -5.11 -8.91 18.48
N TYR A 414 -6.31 -8.89 17.90
CA TYR A 414 -7.55 -8.71 18.64
C TYR A 414 -7.80 -9.83 19.65
N ASP A 415 -7.66 -11.10 19.24
CA ASP A 415 -7.83 -12.24 20.15
C ASP A 415 -6.80 -12.20 21.28
N LYS A 416 -5.57 -11.80 20.96
CA LYS A 416 -4.49 -11.72 21.96
C LYS A 416 -4.69 -10.57 22.95
N LEU A 417 -4.98 -9.35 22.48
CA LEU A 417 -5.06 -8.17 23.33
C LEU A 417 -6.43 -7.97 23.97
N VAL A 418 -7.50 -8.29 23.25
CA VAL A 418 -8.86 -8.05 23.74
C VAL A 418 -9.38 -9.32 24.38
N VAL A 419 -9.44 -10.43 23.64
CA VAL A 419 -10.10 -11.64 24.15
C VAL A 419 -9.31 -12.25 25.30
N GLN A 420 -7.99 -12.43 25.18
CA GLN A 420 -7.20 -13.06 26.23
C GLN A 420 -7.07 -12.17 27.48
N THR A 421 -6.77 -10.88 27.31
CA THR A 421 -6.68 -9.94 28.46
C THR A 421 -8.04 -9.75 29.12
N GLN A 422 -9.12 -9.59 28.35
CA GLN A 422 -10.47 -9.52 28.91
C GLN A 422 -10.83 -10.82 29.63
N ALA A 423 -10.55 -11.99 29.06
CA ALA A 423 -10.85 -13.27 29.71
C ALA A 423 -10.07 -13.47 31.02
N GLN A 424 -8.81 -13.04 31.09
CA GLN A 424 -8.04 -13.06 32.33
C GLN A 424 -8.67 -12.15 33.39
N ILE A 425 -9.05 -10.93 33.02
CA ILE A 425 -9.71 -9.99 33.92
C ILE A 425 -11.07 -10.53 34.36
N THR A 426 -11.92 -10.94 33.42
CA THR A 426 -13.26 -11.46 33.69
C THR A 426 -13.22 -12.73 34.52
N ASN A 427 -12.29 -13.66 34.31
CA ASN A 427 -12.17 -14.84 35.18
C ASN A 427 -11.88 -14.46 36.64
N GLN A 428 -11.08 -13.42 36.89
CA GLN A 428 -10.82 -12.95 38.25
C GLN A 428 -12.06 -12.26 38.86
N PHE A 429 -12.82 -11.51 38.04
CA PHE A 429 -14.08 -10.89 38.49
C PHE A 429 -15.24 -11.88 38.63
N ASP A 430 -15.27 -12.96 37.86
CA ASP A 430 -16.28 -14.02 37.99
C ASP A 430 -16.04 -14.85 39.26
N GLN A 431 -14.78 -15.00 39.69
CA GLN A 431 -14.45 -15.53 41.02
C GLN A 431 -14.98 -14.63 42.14
N LEU A 432 -15.00 -13.31 41.96
CA LEU A 432 -15.62 -12.37 42.91
C LEU A 432 -17.15 -12.51 42.94
N GLY A 433 -17.79 -12.74 41.79
CA GLY A 433 -19.25 -12.91 41.70
C GLY A 433 -19.76 -14.26 42.22
N SER A 434 -18.91 -15.28 42.21
CA SER A 434 -19.20 -16.63 42.74
C SER A 434 -18.74 -16.82 44.18
N ALA A 435 -17.89 -15.93 44.71
CA ALA A 435 -17.59 -15.88 46.13
C ALA A 435 -18.91 -15.66 46.88
N PRO A 436 -19.27 -16.51 47.85
CA PRO A 436 -20.45 -16.29 48.65
C PRO A 436 -20.32 -14.88 49.24
N SER A 437 -21.26 -13.99 48.89
CA SER A 437 -21.41 -12.74 49.61
C SER A 437 -21.39 -13.13 51.07
N ALA A 438 -20.41 -12.66 51.82
CA ALA A 438 -20.34 -12.88 53.24
C ALA A 438 -21.59 -12.19 53.79
N GLY A 439 -22.70 -12.91 53.81
CA GLY A 439 -23.81 -12.66 54.67
C GLY A 439 -23.21 -12.85 56.06
N LEU A 440 -22.52 -11.81 56.54
CA LEU A 440 -22.70 -11.39 57.90
C LEU A 440 -24.20 -11.40 58.07
N ALA A 441 -24.67 -12.50 58.66
CA ALA A 441 -26.07 -12.74 58.84
C ALA A 441 -26.65 -11.44 59.36
N THR A 442 -27.77 -11.03 58.76
CA THR A 442 -28.75 -10.20 59.41
C THR A 442 -29.25 -10.94 60.66
N SER A 443 -28.36 -11.20 61.63
CA SER A 443 -28.73 -11.67 62.95
C SER A 443 -29.24 -10.44 63.69
N THR A 444 -30.54 -10.28 63.57
CA THR A 444 -31.39 -9.51 64.48
C THR A 444 -31.22 -9.92 65.96
N GLU A 445 -30.31 -10.85 66.29
CA GLU A 445 -29.95 -11.29 67.65
C GLU A 445 -28.77 -10.52 68.27
N ALA A 446 -28.01 -9.72 67.52
CA ALA A 446 -26.94 -8.89 68.09
C ALA A 446 -27.46 -7.69 68.92
N GLU A 447 -28.74 -7.32 68.78
CA GLU A 447 -29.38 -6.27 69.59
C GLU A 447 -29.77 -6.72 71.01
N LEU A 448 -29.76 -8.03 71.31
CA LEU A 448 -30.16 -8.52 72.64
C LEU A 448 -29.00 -8.55 73.66
N TRP A 449 -27.74 -8.51 73.22
CA TRP A 449 -26.58 -8.59 74.11
C TRP A 449 -26.04 -7.22 74.57
N PHE A 450 -26.50 -6.12 73.96
CA PHE A 450 -26.16 -4.75 74.38
C PHE A 450 -27.23 -4.08 75.26
N ARG A 451 -28.26 -4.83 75.69
CA ARG A 451 -29.22 -4.42 76.73
C ARG A 451 -29.26 -5.44 77.87
N VAL A 452 -28.15 -5.62 78.59
CA VAL A 452 -28.10 -6.02 80.01
C VAL A 452 -26.98 -5.26 80.68
#